data_AF-A0A414IXY1-F1
#
_entry.id   AF-A0A414IXY1-F1
#
_cell.length_a   1.000
_cell.length_b   1.000
_cell.length_c   1.000
_cell.angle_alpha   90.00
_cell.angle_beta   90.00
_cell.angle_gamma   90.00
#
_symmetry.space_group_name_H-M   'P 1'
#
loop_
_entity.id
_entity.type
_entity.pdbx_description
1 polymer ?
#
loop_
_entity_poly.entity_id
_entity_poly.type
_entity_poly.pdbx_seq_one_letter_code
_entity_poly.pdbx_strand_id
1 'polypeptide(L)'
;MGSRGAFEDVDTGKFNFVENGQNYHTVGDVDGVQVILQNSGAVKAPEYSHSAERAYAIVQNGKLKHLSFYDETHRQIISIDLLHQHHGLMPHKHLNLDHSDKGIPITADEEKLIKKIKRRFGLS
;
A
#
# COMPACT_ATOMS: atom_id res chain seq x y z
N MET A 1 8.38 -3.65 -4.42
CA MET A 1 7.67 -3.56 -3.14
C MET A 1 7.43 -4.97 -2.63
N GLY A 2 7.55 -5.17 -1.32
CA GLY A 2 7.36 -6.48 -0.70
C GLY A 2 7.68 -6.47 0.79
N SER A 3 7.72 -7.66 1.38
CA SER A 3 8.31 -7.88 2.71
C SER A 3 9.83 -8.03 2.59
N ARG A 4 10.51 -8.28 3.72
CA ARG A 4 11.97 -8.47 3.78
C ARG A 4 12.52 -9.42 2.71
N GLY A 5 11.86 -10.57 2.49
CA GLY A 5 12.31 -11.57 1.51
C GLY A 5 12.16 -11.19 0.04
N ALA A 6 11.57 -10.03 -0.27
CA ALA A 6 11.51 -9.53 -1.63
C ALA A 6 12.82 -8.86 -2.08
N PHE A 7 13.71 -8.51 -1.15
CA PHE A 7 14.87 -7.66 -1.39
C PHE A 7 16.17 -8.34 -0.96
N GLU A 8 17.28 -7.86 -1.51
CA GLU A 8 18.63 -8.39 -1.20
C GLU A 8 18.94 -8.32 0.29
N ASP A 9 18.79 -7.13 0.89
CA ASP A 9 19.01 -6.90 2.32
C ASP A 9 18.46 -5.53 2.75
N VAL A 10 17.29 -5.51 3.38
CA VAL A 10 16.65 -4.26 3.83
C VAL A 10 17.37 -3.59 5.01
N ASP A 11 18.15 -4.35 5.80
CA ASP A 11 18.83 -3.80 6.98
C ASP A 11 20.07 -3.01 6.57
N THR A 12 20.67 -3.33 5.43
CA THR A 12 21.79 -2.58 4.84
C THR A 12 21.35 -1.61 3.73
N GLY A 13 20.04 -1.38 3.57
CA GLY A 13 19.49 -0.43 2.61
C GLY A 13 19.48 -0.91 1.16
N LYS A 14 19.63 -2.22 0.92
CA LYS A 14 19.63 -2.81 -0.42
C LYS A 14 18.22 -3.26 -0.82
N PHE A 15 17.47 -2.32 -1.39
CA PHE A 15 16.10 -2.53 -1.87
C PHE A 15 16.01 -3.00 -3.33
N ASN A 16 17.08 -3.57 -3.88
CA ASN A 16 17.00 -4.30 -5.15
C ASN A 16 16.26 -5.63 -4.92
N PHE A 17 15.46 -6.04 -5.90
CA PHE A 17 14.72 -7.30 -5.78
C PHE A 17 15.65 -8.49 -5.95
N VAL A 18 15.45 -9.52 -5.12
CA VAL A 18 15.99 -10.86 -5.41
C VAL A 18 15.22 -11.50 -6.57
N GLU A 19 15.82 -12.51 -7.18
CA GLU A 19 15.15 -13.32 -8.21
C GLU A 19 13.81 -13.85 -7.67
N ASN A 20 12.73 -13.65 -8.42
CA ASN A 20 11.36 -14.00 -8.04
C ASN A 20 10.83 -13.34 -6.74
N GLY A 21 11.53 -12.34 -6.19
CA GLY A 21 11.10 -11.63 -4.98
C GLY A 21 9.93 -10.65 -5.20
N GLN A 22 9.61 -10.36 -6.46
CA GLN A 22 8.52 -9.44 -6.81
C GLN A 22 7.15 -10.09 -6.63
N ASN A 23 6.45 -9.68 -5.58
CA ASN A 23 5.11 -10.18 -5.25
C ASN A 23 3.97 -9.35 -5.88
N TYR A 24 4.31 -8.21 -6.47
CA TYR A 24 3.36 -7.27 -7.04
C TYR A 24 3.86 -6.79 -8.40
N HIS A 25 2.92 -6.39 -9.26
CA HIS A 25 3.22 -5.69 -10.50
C HIS A 25 2.39 -4.41 -10.60
N THR A 26 2.98 -3.40 -11.22
CA THR A 26 2.34 -2.09 -11.44
C THR A 26 1.45 -2.12 -12.67
N VAL A 27 0.23 -1.59 -12.55
CA VAL A 27 -0.75 -1.49 -13.65
C VAL A 27 -1.04 -0.05 -14.06
N GLY A 28 -0.50 0.93 -13.34
CA GLY A 28 -0.57 2.33 -13.73
C GLY A 28 -0.27 3.27 -12.58
N ASP A 29 -0.65 4.53 -12.75
CA ASP A 29 -0.40 5.60 -11.79
C ASP A 29 -1.57 6.57 -11.74
N VAL A 30 -1.80 7.17 -10.56
CA VAL A 30 -2.67 8.33 -10.36
C VAL A 30 -1.97 9.31 -9.42
N ASP A 31 -1.60 10.48 -9.94
CA ASP A 31 -0.97 11.57 -9.18
C ASP A 31 0.26 11.12 -8.38
N GLY A 32 1.09 10.25 -8.96
CA GLY A 32 2.29 9.71 -8.31
C GLY A 32 2.05 8.51 -7.39
N VAL A 33 0.79 8.06 -7.26
CA VAL A 33 0.44 6.80 -6.59
C VAL A 33 0.40 5.68 -7.60
N GLN A 34 1.35 4.74 -7.49
CA GLN A 34 1.39 3.57 -8.35
C GLN A 34 0.30 2.57 -7.97
N VAL A 35 -0.52 2.18 -8.94
CA VAL A 35 -1.54 1.15 -8.76
C VAL A 35 -0.92 -0.21 -8.99
N ILE A 36 -1.02 -1.10 -8.00
CA ILE A 36 -0.36 -2.41 -8.01
C ILE A 36 -1.34 -3.54 -7.75
N LEU A 37 -1.07 -4.68 -8.39
CA LEU A 37 -1.78 -5.94 -8.19
C LEU A 37 -0.82 -6.95 -7.58
N GLN A 38 -1.29 -7.75 -6.63
CA GLN A 38 -0.51 -8.86 -6.11
C GLN A 38 -0.63 -10.07 -7.05
N ASN A 39 0.49 -10.78 -7.28
CA ASN A 39 0.54 -11.92 -8.18
C ASN A 39 -0.25 -13.14 -7.65
N SER A 40 -0.28 -13.36 -6.32
CA SER A 40 -1.03 -14.45 -5.67
C SER A 40 -1.16 -14.25 -4.16
N GLY A 41 -2.19 -14.83 -3.53
CA GLY A 41 -2.36 -14.90 -2.07
C GLY A 41 -3.25 -13.81 -1.45
N ALA A 42 -3.22 -13.72 -0.12
CA ALA A 42 -3.92 -12.66 0.59
C ALA A 42 -3.15 -11.34 0.47
N VAL A 43 -3.80 -10.32 -0.09
CA VAL A 43 -3.22 -8.99 -0.27
C VAL A 43 -2.95 -8.34 1.08
N LYS A 44 -1.67 -8.15 1.40
CA LYS A 44 -1.21 -7.27 2.46
C LYS A 44 -0.59 -6.03 1.81
N ALA A 45 -0.61 -4.88 2.46
CA ALA A 45 0.20 -3.77 1.97
C ALA A 45 1.69 -4.14 2.08
N PRO A 46 2.55 -3.81 1.10
CA PRO A 46 3.97 -4.09 1.18
C PRO A 46 4.59 -3.42 2.41
N GLU A 47 5.46 -4.12 3.14
CA GLU A 47 6.17 -3.54 4.28
C GLU A 47 7.22 -2.52 3.82
N TYR A 48 7.89 -2.81 2.69
CA TYR A 48 8.89 -1.95 2.09
C TYR A 48 8.59 -1.61 0.63
N SER A 49 8.96 -0.39 0.24
CA SER A 49 8.94 0.08 -1.15
C SER A 49 10.24 -0.24 -1.88
N HIS A 50 10.18 -0.37 -3.21
CA HIS A 50 11.40 -0.50 -4.02
C HIS A 50 12.10 0.85 -4.22
N SER A 51 11.33 1.93 -4.37
CA SER A 51 11.84 3.31 -4.34
C SER A 51 11.42 4.00 -3.05
N ALA A 52 12.30 4.81 -2.49
CA ALA A 52 12.01 5.72 -1.38
C ALA A 52 10.80 6.64 -1.68
N GLU A 53 10.11 7.08 -0.63
CA GLU A 53 9.02 8.07 -0.67
C GLU A 53 7.85 7.71 -1.61
N ARG A 54 7.68 6.41 -1.90
CA ARG A 54 6.66 5.96 -2.83
C ARG A 54 5.28 5.93 -2.17
N ALA A 55 4.24 5.97 -2.99
CA ALA A 55 2.89 5.60 -2.60
C ALA A 55 2.35 4.49 -3.52
N TYR A 56 1.63 3.53 -2.95
CA TYR A 56 0.97 2.46 -3.70
C TYR A 56 -0.53 2.40 -3.40
N ALA A 57 -1.32 2.19 -4.45
CA ALA A 57 -2.72 1.80 -4.38
C ALA A 57 -2.80 0.29 -4.68
N ILE A 58 -3.13 -0.49 -3.67
CA ILE A 58 -3.11 -1.94 -3.78
C ILE A 58 -4.50 -2.47 -4.09
N VAL A 59 -4.62 -3.16 -5.22
CA VAL A 59 -5.88 -3.71 -5.72
C VAL A 59 -5.96 -5.20 -5.47
N GLN A 60 -7.11 -5.66 -4.97
CA GLN A 60 -7.43 -7.08 -4.77
C GLN A 60 -8.80 -7.39 -5.39
N ASN A 61 -8.86 -8.34 -6.32
CA ASN A 61 -10.12 -8.82 -6.92
C ASN A 61 -11.02 -7.68 -7.42
N GLY A 62 -10.45 -6.70 -8.13
CA GLY A 62 -11.16 -5.53 -8.65
C GLY A 62 -11.55 -4.47 -7.61
N LYS A 63 -11.12 -4.63 -6.35
CA LYS A 63 -11.38 -3.67 -5.26
C LYS A 63 -10.11 -2.94 -4.86
N LEU A 64 -10.20 -1.65 -4.60
CA LEU A 64 -9.10 -0.93 -3.97
C LEU A 64 -9.05 -1.31 -2.49
N LYS A 65 -8.00 -2.04 -2.08
CA LYS A 65 -7.89 -2.57 -0.73
C LYS A 65 -7.17 -1.62 0.21
N HIS A 66 -6.00 -1.13 -0.22
CA HIS A 66 -5.18 -0.25 0.59
C HIS A 66 -4.62 0.91 -0.23
N LEU A 67 -4.36 2.02 0.45
CA LEU A 67 -3.30 2.96 0.06
C LEU A 67 -2.16 2.82 1.06
N SER A 68 -0.93 2.73 0.60
CA SER A 68 0.25 2.73 1.47
C SER A 68 1.27 3.77 1.06
N PHE A 69 1.87 4.42 2.05
CA PHE A 69 2.85 5.49 1.89
C PHE A 69 4.12 5.12 2.64
N TYR A 70 5.26 5.43 2.02
CA TYR A 70 6.56 5.02 2.49
C TYR A 70 7.45 6.24 2.69
N ASP A 71 8.39 6.15 3.62
CA ASP A 71 9.37 7.20 3.87
C ASP A 71 10.63 7.06 2.99
N GLU A 72 11.60 7.93 3.24
CA GLU A 72 12.93 7.91 2.61
C GLU A 72 13.72 6.62 2.88
N THR A 73 13.40 5.92 3.98
CA THR A 73 14.01 4.64 4.37
C THR A 73 13.29 3.43 3.78
N HIS A 74 12.35 3.67 2.86
CA HIS A 74 11.50 2.67 2.21
C HIS A 74 10.49 1.99 3.13
N ARG A 75 10.31 2.45 4.39
CA ARG A 75 9.41 1.81 5.36
C ARG A 75 8.00 2.36 5.21
N GLN A 76 7.00 1.51 5.36
CA GLN A 76 5.61 1.94 5.37
C GLN A 76 5.31 2.77 6.63
N ILE A 77 4.94 4.03 6.44
CA ILE A 77 4.58 4.96 7.52
C ILE A 77 3.08 5.17 7.66
N ILE A 78 2.32 4.98 6.58
CA ILE A 78 0.86 5.09 6.58
C ILE A 78 0.27 3.95 5.75
N SER A 79 -0.75 3.29 6.28
CA SER A 79 -1.63 2.39 5.53
C SER A 79 -3.08 2.79 5.74
N ILE A 80 -3.81 3.04 4.66
CA ILE A 80 -5.26 3.24 4.69
C ILE A 80 -5.90 1.91 4.29
N ASP A 81 -6.69 1.30 5.16
CA ASP A 81 -7.51 0.12 4.85
C ASP A 81 -8.92 0.56 4.44
N LEU A 82 -9.36 0.07 3.29
CA LEU A 82 -10.67 0.39 2.71
C LEU A 82 -11.67 -0.76 2.82
N LEU A 83 -11.25 -1.96 3.19
CA LEU A 83 -12.06 -3.19 3.15
C LEU A 83 -12.23 -3.88 4.50
N HIS A 84 -11.47 -3.50 5.52
CA HIS A 84 -11.67 -3.97 6.89
C HIS A 84 -12.11 -2.84 7.82
N GLN A 85 -12.92 -3.20 8.80
CA GLN A 85 -13.41 -2.29 9.82
C GLN A 85 -12.59 -2.47 11.10
N HIS A 86 -12.12 -1.37 11.68
CA HIS A 86 -11.59 -1.34 13.04
C HIS A 86 -12.60 -0.61 13.93
N HIS A 87 -13.19 -1.32 14.90
CA HIS A 87 -14.09 -0.74 15.92
C HIS A 87 -15.25 0.15 15.42
N GLY A 88 -15.77 -0.05 14.21
CA GLY A 88 -16.83 0.81 13.64
C GLY A 88 -16.37 1.71 12.50
N LEU A 89 -15.05 1.88 12.34
CA LEU A 89 -14.47 2.84 11.39
C LEU A 89 -13.96 2.14 10.13
N MET A 90 -14.47 2.57 8.98
CA MET A 90 -14.02 2.16 7.65
C MET A 90 -14.42 3.23 6.62
N PRO A 91 -13.51 3.69 5.74
CA PRO A 91 -12.07 3.41 5.75
C PRO A 91 -11.38 4.05 6.98
N HIS A 92 -10.20 3.53 7.32
CA HIS A 92 -9.36 4.07 8.40
C HIS A 92 -7.88 3.91 8.05
N LYS A 93 -7.02 4.62 8.76
CA LYS A 93 -5.57 4.52 8.59
C LYS A 93 -4.85 4.05 9.85
N HIS A 94 -3.74 3.36 9.61
CA HIS A 94 -2.73 2.95 10.57
C HIS A 94 -1.44 3.72 10.31
N LEU A 95 -0.71 4.05 11.36
CA LEU A 95 0.61 4.64 11.29
C LEU A 95 1.67 3.60 11.64
N ASN A 96 2.78 3.56 10.91
CA ASN A 96 3.94 2.73 11.21
C ASN A 96 3.62 1.25 11.48
N LEU A 97 2.64 0.68 10.75
CA LEU A 97 2.15 -0.71 10.92
C LEU A 97 1.55 -1.00 12.32
N ASP A 98 1.21 0.03 13.10
CA ASP A 98 0.58 -0.12 14.40
C ASP A 98 -0.90 -0.50 14.25
N HIS A 99 -1.23 -1.69 14.75
CA HIS A 99 -2.58 -2.25 14.74
C HIS A 99 -3.23 -2.22 16.14
N SER A 100 -2.62 -1.56 17.12
CA SER A 100 -3.14 -1.46 18.49
C SER A 100 -4.22 -0.38 18.66
N ASP A 101 -4.27 0.60 17.76
CA ASP A 101 -5.23 1.71 17.80
C ASP A 101 -6.57 1.35 17.14
N LYS A 102 -7.61 2.14 17.45
CA LYS A 102 -8.98 2.04 16.93
C LYS A 102 -9.10 2.37 15.43
N GLY A 103 -7.99 2.68 14.76
CA GLY A 103 -7.95 3.22 13.41
C GLY A 103 -8.17 4.73 13.42
N ILE A 104 -7.39 5.45 12.62
CA ILE A 104 -7.48 6.90 12.51
C ILE A 104 -8.41 7.25 11.32
N PRO A 105 -9.35 8.20 11.47
CA PRO A 105 -10.16 8.66 10.34
C PRO A 105 -9.32 9.21 9.20
N ILE A 106 -9.78 8.99 7.96
CA ILE A 106 -9.12 9.56 6.78
C ILE A 106 -9.48 11.04 6.61
N THR A 107 -8.61 11.79 5.94
CA THR A 107 -8.85 13.19 5.57
C THR A 107 -9.69 13.30 4.30
N ALA A 108 -10.23 14.50 4.03
CA ALA A 108 -10.98 14.77 2.81
C ALA A 108 -10.12 14.60 1.53
N ASP A 109 -8.84 14.94 1.60
CA ASP A 109 -7.91 14.78 0.48
C ASP A 109 -7.58 13.30 0.21
N GLU A 110 -7.40 12.51 1.27
CA GLU A 110 -7.26 11.05 1.18
C GLU A 110 -8.52 10.43 0.54
N GLU A 111 -9.71 10.85 0.96
CA GLU A 111 -10.96 10.38 0.38
C GLU A 111 -11.10 10.76 -1.11
N LYS A 112 -10.69 11.98 -1.48
CA LYS A 112 -10.70 12.46 -2.87
C LYS A 112 -9.75 11.65 -3.75
N LEU A 113 -8.55 11.35 -3.26
CA LEU A 113 -7.57 10.52 -3.95
C LEU A 113 -8.11 9.09 -4.16
N ILE A 114 -8.70 8.49 -3.12
CA ILE A 114 -9.36 7.17 -3.20
C ILE A 114 -10.41 7.16 -4.32
N LYS A 115 -11.33 8.13 -4.32
CA LYS A 115 -12.39 8.25 -5.34
C LYS A 115 -11.80 8.41 -6.75
N LYS A 116 -10.73 9.18 -6.89
CA LYS A 116 -10.04 9.38 -8.18
C LYS A 116 -9.45 8.07 -8.72
N ILE A 117 -8.77 7.31 -7.86
CA ILE A 117 -8.18 6.01 -8.21
C ILE A 117 -9.27 5.01 -8.59
N LYS A 118 -10.30 4.87 -7.76
CA LYS A 118 -11.43 3.96 -8.04
C LYS A 118 -12.07 4.26 -9.40
N ARG A 119 -12.35 5.53 -9.69
CA ARG A 119 -12.92 5.96 -10.97
C ARG A 119 -11.98 5.66 -12.16
N ARG A 120 -10.67 5.92 -12.02
CA ARG A 120 -9.70 5.75 -13.11
C ARG A 120 -9.52 4.29 -13.52
N PHE A 121 -9.62 3.36 -12.56
CA PHE A 121 -9.38 1.93 -12.75
C PHE A 121 -10.67 1.08 -12.71
N GLY A 122 -11.84 1.69 -12.58
CA GLY A 122 -13.13 0.97 -12.52
C GLY A 122 -13.26 0.07 -11.28
N LEU A 123 -12.69 0.49 -10.15
CA LEU A 123 -12.65 -0.31 -8.92
C LEU A 123 -13.85 0.01 -8.01
N SER A 124 -14.35 -1.01 -7.31
CA SER A 124 -15.32 -0.83 -6.22
C SER A 124 -14.66 -0.33 -4.93
#